data_AF-A0A0J5WLB3-F1
#
_entry.id   AF-A0A0J5WLB3-F1
#
_cell.length_a   1.000
_cell.length_b   1.000
_cell.length_c   1.000
_cell.angle_alpha   90.00
_cell.angle_beta   90.00
_cell.angle_gamma   90.00
#
_symmetry.space_group_name_H-M   'P 1'
#
loop_
_entity.id
_entity.type
_entity.pdbx_description
1 polymer ?
#
loop_
_entity_poly.entity_id
_entity_poly.type
_entity_poly.pdbx_seq_one_letter_code
_entity_poly.pdbx_strand_id
1 'polypeptide(L)'
;MSATIDRPPRKPLRASSPVVFGCLSFAVGGPLVAAIVWPSVMLVAWSVIHGPQWDTLKLCAGMVLMVFVASFVFGYFLPAAVAGGIMGAIGTRIRRRWFVLLGIVVGTGSMIGYVLLQTYLLKSDEIGGIDGIAILDSFVTSAVMSHWLHRRLERLR
;
A
#
# COMPACT_ATOMS: atom_id res chain seq x y z
N MET A 1 23.98 52.11 6.81
CA MET A 1 22.86 51.56 6.01
C MET A 1 22.94 50.05 6.09
N SER A 2 22.06 49.42 6.87
CA SER A 2 22.02 47.96 7.04
C SER A 2 20.95 47.42 6.08
N ALA A 3 21.37 46.66 5.07
CA ALA A 3 20.46 46.06 4.10
C ALA A 3 19.78 44.84 4.73
N THR A 4 18.53 45.02 5.16
CA THR A 4 17.63 43.91 5.48
C THR A 4 17.34 43.15 4.19
N ILE A 5 17.94 41.96 4.06
CA ILE A 5 17.59 40.99 3.01
C ILE A 5 16.18 40.50 3.34
N ASP A 6 15.18 41.12 2.72
CA ASP A 6 13.82 40.60 2.67
C ASP A 6 13.84 39.24 1.97
N ARG A 7 13.77 38.17 2.78
CA ARG A 7 13.53 36.83 2.26
C ARG A 7 12.10 36.77 1.75
N PRO A 8 11.86 36.39 0.47
CA PRO A 8 10.51 36.34 -0.05
C PRO A 8 9.67 35.30 0.72
N PRO A 9 8.37 35.56 0.93
CA PRO A 9 7.48 34.61 1.58
C PRO A 9 7.43 33.34 0.74
N ARG A 10 7.94 32.23 1.30
CA ARG A 10 7.81 30.90 0.69
C ARG A 10 6.32 30.57 0.59
N LYS A 11 5.77 30.68 -0.62
CA LYS A 11 4.39 30.33 -1.00
C LYS A 11 3.97 28.97 -0.40
N PRO A 12 2.71 28.81 0.04
CA PRO A 12 2.19 27.53 0.54
C PRO A 12 1.85 26.60 -0.65
N LEU A 13 2.87 26.10 -1.35
CA LEU A 13 2.71 25.06 -2.38
C LEU A 13 2.63 23.63 -1.77
N ARG A 14 2.51 23.52 -0.44
CA ARG A 14 2.99 22.36 0.33
C ARG A 14 1.91 21.32 0.69
N ALA A 15 0.64 21.54 0.35
CA ALA A 15 -0.44 20.61 0.67
C ALA A 15 -0.64 19.48 -0.36
N SER A 16 -0.34 19.71 -1.64
CA SER A 16 -0.44 18.66 -2.68
C SER A 16 0.74 17.68 -2.64
N SER A 17 1.93 18.16 -2.27
CA SER A 17 3.14 17.33 -2.16
C SER A 17 2.98 16.08 -1.29
N PRO A 18 2.43 16.14 -0.06
CA PRO A 18 2.26 14.95 0.78
C PRO A 18 1.16 14.00 0.26
N VAL A 19 0.13 14.52 -0.42
CA VAL A 19 -0.93 13.70 -1.06
C VAL A 19 -0.37 12.93 -2.24
N VAL A 20 0.31 13.61 -3.16
CA VAL A 20 0.94 13.00 -4.33
C VAL A 20 2.03 12.01 -3.90
N PHE A 21 2.81 12.36 -2.87
CA PHE A 21 3.83 11.48 -2.31
C PHE A 21 3.22 10.22 -1.68
N GLY A 22 2.13 10.36 -0.91
CA GLY A 22 1.41 9.23 -0.32
C GLY A 22 0.80 8.33 -1.40
N CYS A 23 0.17 8.92 -2.42
CA CYS A 23 -0.41 8.23 -3.56
C CYS A 23 0.65 7.43 -4.34
N LEU A 24 1.75 8.06 -4.76
CA LEU A 24 2.84 7.36 -5.47
C LEU A 24 3.47 6.26 -4.61
N SER A 25 3.71 6.56 -3.32
CA SER A 25 4.35 5.60 -2.41
C SER A 25 3.50 4.36 -2.21
N PHE A 26 2.18 4.50 -2.08
CA PHE A 26 1.28 3.35 -1.94
C PHE A 26 0.99 2.66 -3.28
N ALA A 27 0.95 3.40 -4.39
CA ALA A 27 0.76 2.83 -5.72
C ALA A 27 1.88 1.86 -6.09
N VAL A 28 3.12 2.16 -5.70
CA VAL A 28 4.28 1.28 -5.95
C VAL A 28 4.54 0.36 -4.76
N GLY A 29 4.49 0.90 -3.54
CA GLY A 29 4.82 0.19 -2.31
C GLY A 29 3.76 -0.81 -1.86
N GLY A 30 2.48 -0.59 -2.15
CA GLY A 30 1.40 -1.53 -1.88
C GLY A 30 1.61 -2.85 -2.63
N PRO A 31 1.66 -2.83 -3.97
CA PRO A 31 1.97 -4.02 -4.78
C PRO A 31 3.30 -4.67 -4.42
N LEU A 32 4.30 -3.89 -4.04
CA LEU A 32 5.62 -4.42 -3.68
C LEU A 32 5.59 -5.15 -2.33
N VAL A 33 4.88 -4.63 -1.33
CA VAL A 33 4.67 -5.33 -0.06
C VAL A 33 3.82 -6.57 -0.29
N ALA A 34 2.77 -6.49 -1.10
CA ALA A 34 1.91 -7.62 -1.45
C ALA A 34 2.69 -8.77 -2.09
N ALA A 35 3.52 -8.42 -3.07
CA ALA A 35 4.38 -9.34 -3.78
C ALA A 35 5.41 -10.02 -2.88
N ILE A 36 5.76 -9.45 -1.72
CA ILE A 36 6.70 -10.06 -0.78
C ILE A 36 5.97 -10.86 0.29
N VAL A 37 4.89 -10.31 0.87
CA VAL A 37 4.15 -10.91 1.97
C VAL A 37 3.56 -12.25 1.54
N TRP A 38 2.87 -12.30 0.40
CA TRP A 38 2.18 -13.51 -0.03
C TRP A 38 3.12 -14.69 -0.32
N PRO A 39 4.18 -14.54 -1.14
CA PRO A 39 5.13 -15.62 -1.37
C PRO A 39 5.90 -16.01 -0.10
N SER A 40 6.13 -15.07 0.83
CA SER A 40 6.74 -15.39 2.13
C SER A 40 5.82 -16.27 2.98
N VAL A 41 4.52 -15.97 3.05
CA VAL A 41 3.54 -16.79 3.77
C VAL A 41 3.43 -18.18 3.15
N MET A 42 3.35 -18.27 1.82
CA MET A 42 3.35 -19.56 1.12
C MET A 42 4.63 -20.35 1.39
N LEU A 43 5.79 -19.69 1.36
CA LEU A 43 7.07 -20.33 1.61
C LEU A 43 7.16 -20.90 3.03
N VAL A 44 6.71 -20.15 4.03
CA VAL A 44 6.66 -20.61 5.43
C VAL A 44 5.71 -21.79 5.55
N ALA A 45 4.48 -21.68 5.02
CA ALA A 45 3.49 -22.75 5.08
C ALA A 45 4.00 -24.04 4.42
N TRP A 46 4.61 -23.93 3.23
CA TRP A 46 5.14 -25.09 2.52
C TRP A 46 6.35 -25.69 3.24
N SER A 47 7.23 -24.85 3.81
CA SER A 47 8.39 -25.30 4.58
C SER A 47 8.00 -26.05 5.84
N VAL A 48 6.88 -25.68 6.47
CA VAL A 48 6.35 -26.37 7.67
C VAL A 48 5.80 -27.75 7.32
N ILE A 49 5.16 -27.90 6.15
CA ILE A 49 4.50 -29.16 5.75
C ILE A 49 5.48 -30.16 5.13
N HIS A 50 6.37 -29.68 4.24
CA HIS A 50 7.23 -30.56 3.42
C HIS A 50 8.74 -30.39 3.69
N GLY A 51 9.12 -29.52 4.63
CA GLY A 51 10.51 -29.17 4.92
C GLY A 51 11.08 -28.09 3.99
N PRO A 52 12.22 -27.47 4.36
CA PRO A 52 12.83 -26.41 3.57
C PRO A 52 13.46 -26.95 2.28
N GLN A 53 12.95 -26.52 1.14
CA GLN A 53 13.39 -26.95 -0.19
C GLN A 53 13.82 -25.75 -1.05
N TRP A 54 14.96 -25.88 -1.73
CA TRP A 54 15.50 -24.84 -2.61
C TRP A 54 14.61 -24.56 -3.84
N ASP A 55 13.90 -25.57 -4.33
CA ASP A 55 13.00 -25.42 -5.47
C ASP A 55 11.77 -24.59 -5.12
N THR A 56 11.22 -24.76 -3.90
CA THR A 56 10.11 -23.96 -3.38
C THR A 56 10.53 -22.50 -3.20
N LEU A 57 11.78 -22.23 -2.79
CA LEU A 57 12.32 -20.88 -2.70
C LEU A 57 12.41 -20.20 -4.07
N LYS A 58 12.88 -20.92 -5.10
CA LYS A 58 12.92 -20.40 -6.48
C LYS A 58 11.52 -20.13 -7.03
N LEU A 59 10.56 -21.03 -6.77
CA LEU A 59 9.17 -20.84 -7.15
C LEU A 59 8.55 -19.60 -6.48
N CYS A 60 8.73 -19.44 -5.17
CA CYS A 60 8.25 -18.26 -4.45
C CYS A 60 8.92 -16.98 -4.96
N ALA A 61 10.23 -16.99 -5.24
CA ALA A 61 10.91 -15.84 -5.83
C ALA A 61 10.34 -15.46 -7.22
N GLY A 62 9.99 -16.45 -8.05
CA GLY A 62 9.30 -16.21 -9.32
C GLY A 62 7.88 -15.66 -9.15
N MET A 63 7.15 -16.14 -8.13
CA MET A 63 5.81 -15.63 -7.81
C MET A 63 5.81 -14.17 -7.39
N VAL A 64 6.85 -13.68 -6.70
CA VAL A 64 6.97 -12.25 -6.32
C VAL A 64 6.81 -11.36 -7.55
N LEU A 65 7.56 -11.65 -8.62
CA LEU A 65 7.51 -10.84 -9.85
C LEU A 65 6.13 -10.93 -10.51
N MET A 66 5.55 -12.13 -10.57
CA MET A 66 4.22 -12.32 -11.14
C MET A 66 3.14 -11.56 -10.36
N VAL A 67 3.12 -11.64 -9.02
CA VAL A 67 2.16 -10.94 -8.17
C VAL A 67 2.31 -9.43 -8.30
N PHE A 68 3.55 -8.94 -8.40
CA PHE A 68 3.81 -7.52 -8.65
C PHE A 68 3.21 -7.08 -9.99
N VAL A 69 3.53 -7.77 -11.09
CA VAL A 69 3.01 -7.44 -12.42
C VAL A 69 1.49 -7.59 -12.48
N ALA A 70 0.94 -8.66 -11.92
CA ALA A 70 -0.50 -8.90 -11.84
C ALA A 70 -1.22 -7.77 -11.11
N SER A 71 -0.66 -7.25 -10.02
CA SER A 71 -1.25 -6.13 -9.27
C SER A 71 -1.39 -4.86 -10.11
N PHE A 72 -0.47 -4.63 -11.06
CA PHE A 72 -0.57 -3.53 -12.03
C PHE A 72 -1.57 -3.84 -13.16
N VAL A 73 -1.55 -5.05 -13.70
CA VAL A 73 -2.44 -5.48 -14.79
C VAL A 73 -3.90 -5.51 -14.36
N PHE A 74 -4.18 -6.05 -13.17
CA PHE A 74 -5.53 -6.15 -12.59
C PHE A 74 -5.97 -4.86 -11.88
N GLY A 75 -5.12 -3.83 -11.81
CA GLY A 75 -5.51 -2.54 -11.25
C GLY A 75 -5.61 -2.47 -9.72
N TYR A 76 -5.20 -3.52 -8.99
CA TYR A 76 -5.17 -3.51 -7.51
C TYR A 76 -4.27 -2.42 -6.90
N PHE A 77 -3.38 -1.81 -7.70
CA PHE A 77 -2.64 -0.62 -7.28
C PHE A 77 -3.54 0.61 -7.07
N LEU A 78 -4.70 0.72 -7.72
CA LEU A 78 -5.62 1.86 -7.59
C LEU A 78 -6.14 2.03 -6.16
N PRO A 79 -6.76 1.01 -5.52
CA PRO A 79 -7.25 1.15 -4.15
C PRO A 79 -6.12 1.48 -3.16
N ALA A 80 -4.91 0.97 -3.39
CA ALA A 80 -3.72 1.32 -2.61
C ALA A 80 -3.33 2.80 -2.82
N ALA A 81 -3.29 3.28 -4.06
CA ALA A 81 -2.98 4.67 -4.39
C ALA A 81 -3.98 5.65 -3.76
N VAL A 82 -5.28 5.33 -3.82
CA VAL A 82 -6.36 6.11 -3.18
C VAL A 82 -6.16 6.18 -1.67
N ALA A 83 -5.88 5.04 -1.03
CA ALA A 83 -5.62 4.98 0.41
C ALA A 83 -4.38 5.81 0.78
N GLY A 84 -3.29 5.70 0.04
CA GLY A 84 -2.08 6.49 0.22
C GLY A 84 -2.30 7.99 0.05
N GLY A 85 -3.15 8.40 -0.89
CA GLY A 85 -3.55 9.79 -1.09
C GLY A 85 -4.32 10.36 0.11
N ILE A 86 -5.33 9.63 0.60
CA ILE A 86 -6.11 10.00 1.79
C ILE A 86 -5.20 10.13 3.01
N MET A 87 -4.34 9.13 3.22
CA MET A 87 -3.38 9.11 4.33
C MET A 87 -2.34 10.24 4.22
N GLY A 88 -1.87 10.54 3.00
CA GLY A 88 -0.99 11.66 2.71
C GLY A 88 -1.65 13.02 2.98
N ALA A 89 -2.96 13.15 2.71
CA ALA A 89 -3.73 14.36 2.98
C ALA A 89 -3.92 14.60 4.49
N ILE A 90 -4.19 13.54 5.24
CA ILE A 90 -4.30 13.58 6.71
C ILE A 90 -2.95 14.00 7.33
N GLY A 91 -1.85 13.49 6.78
CA GLY A 91 -0.51 13.83 7.21
C GLY A 91 -0.21 13.40 8.65
N THR A 92 0.66 14.13 9.35
CA THR A 92 1.03 13.85 10.77
C THR A 92 0.11 14.51 11.79
N ARG A 93 -1.12 14.91 11.39
CA ARG A 93 -2.08 15.54 12.31
C ARG A 93 -2.56 14.61 13.42
N ILE A 94 -2.43 13.30 13.22
CA ILE A 94 -2.92 12.25 14.11
C ILE A 94 -1.73 11.48 14.69
N ARG A 95 -1.81 11.01 15.95
CA ARG A 95 -0.77 10.15 16.56
C ARG A 95 -0.57 8.87 15.73
N ARG A 96 0.69 8.43 15.60
CA ARG A 96 1.12 7.24 14.84
C ARG A 96 0.23 6.00 14.97
N ARG A 97 -0.21 5.64 16.18
CA ARG A 97 -1.07 4.45 16.41
C ARG A 97 -2.41 4.57 15.69
N TRP A 98 -3.06 5.71 15.83
CA TRP A 98 -4.34 6.01 15.17
C TRP A 98 -4.19 6.20 13.67
N PHE A 99 -3.05 6.75 13.22
CA PHE A 99 -2.73 6.86 11.81
C PHE A 99 -2.63 5.47 11.14
N VAL A 100 -1.94 4.51 11.77
CA VAL A 100 -1.86 3.14 11.23
C VAL A 100 -3.22 2.46 11.20
N LEU A 101 -4.04 2.59 12.25
CA LEU A 101 -5.39 2.03 12.28
C LEU A 101 -6.28 2.62 11.18
N LEU A 102 -6.25 3.94 10.98
CA LEU A 102 -6.94 4.59 9.87
C LEU A 102 -6.46 4.09 8.52
N GLY A 103 -5.16 3.90 8.35
CA GLY A 103 -4.57 3.35 7.13
C GLY A 103 -5.08 1.96 6.80
N ILE A 104 -5.16 1.08 7.80
CA ILE A 104 -5.73 -0.26 7.66
C ILE A 104 -7.21 -0.16 7.24
N VAL A 105 -8.01 0.63 7.95
CA VAL A 105 -9.45 0.77 7.64
C VAL A 105 -9.67 1.33 6.23
N VAL A 106 -8.93 2.37 5.86
CA VAL A 106 -9.05 3.02 4.55
C VAL A 106 -8.54 2.12 3.43
N GLY A 107 -7.41 1.44 3.62
CA GLY A 107 -6.82 0.57 2.59
C GLY A 107 -7.58 -0.74 2.41
N THR A 108 -8.01 -1.39 3.49
CA THR A 108 -8.88 -2.57 3.38
C THR A 108 -10.26 -2.18 2.84
N GLY A 109 -10.81 -1.04 3.29
CA GLY A 109 -12.08 -0.52 2.78
C GLY A 109 -12.05 -0.19 1.28
N SER A 110 -10.96 0.43 0.80
CA SER A 110 -10.81 0.73 -0.64
C SER A 110 -10.64 -0.55 -1.46
N MET A 111 -9.92 -1.55 -0.95
CA MET A 111 -9.75 -2.83 -1.62
C MET A 111 -11.05 -3.63 -1.68
N ILE A 112 -11.80 -3.70 -0.59
CA ILE A 112 -13.14 -4.33 -0.55
C ILE A 112 -14.06 -3.63 -1.54
N GLY A 113 -14.11 -2.29 -1.53
CA GLY A 113 -14.91 -1.51 -2.48
C GLY A 113 -14.51 -1.75 -3.93
N TYR A 114 -13.21 -1.90 -4.21
CA TYR A 114 -12.70 -2.22 -5.55
C TYR A 114 -13.13 -3.61 -6.01
N VAL A 115 -12.99 -4.63 -5.16
CA VAL A 115 -13.44 -6.00 -5.44
C VAL A 115 -14.95 -6.02 -5.71
N LEU A 116 -15.76 -5.41 -4.84
CA LEU A 116 -17.21 -5.31 -5.03
C LEU A 116 -17.59 -4.62 -6.35
N LEU A 117 -16.89 -3.53 -6.70
CA LEU A 117 -17.10 -2.82 -7.95
C LEU A 117 -16.73 -3.70 -9.15
N GLN A 118 -15.64 -4.46 -9.06
CA GLN A 118 -15.18 -5.39 -10.09
C GLN A 118 -16.17 -6.54 -10.28
N THR A 119 -16.63 -7.17 -9.18
CA THR A 119 -17.66 -8.22 -9.19
C THR A 119 -18.96 -7.71 -9.81
N TYR A 120 -19.40 -6.49 -9.46
CA TYR A 120 -20.59 -5.85 -10.02
C TYR A 120 -20.45 -5.57 -11.52
N LEU A 121 -19.31 -5.03 -11.95
CA LEU A 121 -19.05 -4.72 -13.37
C LEU A 121 -18.92 -5.98 -14.24
N LEU A 122 -18.33 -7.05 -13.69
CA LEU A 122 -18.16 -8.33 -14.39
C LEU A 122 -19.40 -9.23 -14.32
N LYS A 123 -20.42 -8.86 -13.54
CA LYS A 123 -21.65 -9.63 -13.33
C LYS A 123 -21.36 -11.10 -12.96
N SER A 124 -20.26 -11.33 -12.24
CA SER A 124 -19.91 -12.64 -11.69
C SER A 124 -20.40 -12.71 -10.25
N ASP A 125 -21.14 -13.76 -9.89
CA ASP A 125 -21.67 -13.92 -8.52
C ASP A 125 -20.63 -14.42 -7.51
N GLU A 126 -19.37 -14.60 -7.93
CA GLU A 126 -18.33 -15.19 -7.09
C GLU A 126 -17.20 -14.18 -6.84
N ILE A 127 -16.91 -13.96 -5.56
CA ILE A 127 -15.67 -13.32 -5.12
C ILE A 127 -14.57 -14.35 -5.37
N GLY A 128 -13.68 -14.09 -6.32
CA GLY A 128 -12.62 -15.04 -6.67
C GLY A 128 -11.70 -15.27 -5.47
N GLY A 129 -11.12 -16.47 -5.34
CA GLY A 129 -10.13 -16.73 -4.28
C GLY A 129 -8.95 -15.74 -4.30
N ILE A 130 -8.65 -15.19 -5.48
CA ILE A 130 -7.64 -14.13 -5.69
C ILE A 130 -8.05 -12.83 -4.99
N ASP A 131 -9.34 -12.46 -5.01
CA ASP A 131 -9.84 -11.25 -4.36
C ASP A 131 -9.79 -11.36 -2.83
N GLY A 132 -10.12 -12.54 -2.30
CA GLY A 132 -9.99 -12.81 -0.87
C GLY A 132 -8.54 -12.69 -0.37
N ILE A 133 -7.60 -13.20 -1.15
CA ILE A 133 -6.16 -13.05 -0.89
C ILE A 133 -5.75 -11.57 -0.94
N ALA A 134 -6.22 -10.83 -1.95
CA ALA A 134 -5.94 -9.41 -2.12
C ALA A 134 -6.47 -8.57 -0.94
N ILE A 135 -7.66 -8.89 -0.41
CA ILE A 135 -8.22 -8.23 0.78
C ILE A 135 -7.38 -8.52 2.02
N LEU A 136 -6.99 -9.79 2.25
CA LEU A 136 -6.17 -10.13 3.42
C LEU A 136 -4.80 -9.43 3.38
N ASP A 137 -4.18 -9.44 2.21
CA ASP A 137 -2.89 -8.79 2.00
C ASP A 137 -2.98 -7.25 2.08
N SER A 138 -4.13 -6.66 1.70
CA SER A 138 -4.42 -5.24 1.87
C SER A 138 -4.29 -4.76 3.32
N PHE A 139 -4.58 -5.63 4.30
CA PHE A 139 -4.46 -5.31 5.72
C PHE A 139 -2.99 -5.10 6.12
N VAL A 140 -2.13 -6.03 5.72
CA VAL A 140 -0.68 -6.00 6.04
C VAL A 140 0.00 -4.87 5.28
N THR A 141 -0.25 -4.76 3.97
CA THR A 141 0.29 -3.69 3.12
C THR A 141 -0.09 -2.31 3.65
N SER A 142 -1.36 -2.11 4.01
CA SER A 142 -1.85 -0.83 4.54
C SER A 142 -1.25 -0.50 5.91
N ALA A 143 -1.08 -1.48 6.80
CA ALA A 143 -0.42 -1.30 8.08
C ALA A 143 1.05 -0.86 7.91
N VAL A 144 1.79 -1.59 7.08
CA VAL A 144 3.22 -1.35 6.83
C VAL A 144 3.44 0.00 6.14
N MET A 145 2.68 0.28 5.08
CA MET A 145 2.80 1.52 4.33
C MET A 145 2.38 2.74 5.13
N SER A 146 1.30 2.65 5.92
CA SER A 146 0.86 3.75 6.79
C SER A 146 1.87 4.05 7.89
N HIS A 147 2.47 3.00 8.47
CA HIS A 147 3.53 3.15 9.45
C HIS A 147 4.77 3.82 8.87
N TRP A 148 5.18 3.41 7.67
CA TRP A 148 6.32 3.98 6.95
C TRP A 148 6.07 5.44 6.55
N LEU A 149 4.89 5.73 5.99
CA LEU A 149 4.48 7.07 5.55
C LEU A 149 4.45 8.05 6.72
N HIS A 150 3.90 7.65 7.86
CA HIS A 150 3.91 8.50 9.06
C HIS A 150 5.32 8.90 9.49
N ARG A 151 6.23 7.91 9.57
CA ARG A 151 7.64 8.14 9.95
C ARG A 151 8.40 9.00 8.93
N ARG A 152 8.00 8.95 7.65
CA ARG A 152 8.58 9.81 6.60
C ARG A 152 8.07 11.23 6.72
N LEU A 153 6.77 11.42 6.90
CA LEU A 153 6.17 12.74 7.06
C LEU A 153 6.62 13.44 8.36
N GLU A 154 6.83 12.69 9.45
CA GLU A 154 7.43 13.24 10.68
C GLU A 154 8.86 13.76 10.45
N ARG A 155 9.66 13.08 9.60
CA ARG A 155 11.04 13.49 9.29
C ARG A 155 11.14 14.67 8.32
N LEU A 156 10.09 14.92 7.54
CA LEU A 156 10.04 16.01 6.56
C LEU A 156 9.46 17.32 7.14
N ARG A 157 8.95 17.27 8.38
CA ARG A 157 8.42 18.40 9.12
C ARG A 157 9.53 19.11 9.88
#